data_AF-A0A924H7C8-F1
#
_entry.id   AF-A0A924H7C8-F1
#
_cell.length_a   1.000
_cell.length_b   1.000
_cell.length_c   1.000
_cell.angle_alpha   90.00
_cell.angle_beta   90.00
_cell.angle_gamma   90.00
#
_symmetry.space_group_name_H-M   'P 1'
#
loop_
_entity.id
_entity.type
_entity.pdbx_description
1 polymer ?
#
loop_
_entity_poly.entity_id
_entity_poly.type
_entity_poly.pdbx_seq_one_letter_code
_entity_poly.pdbx_strand_id
1 'polypeptide(L)'
;FNPYSGVKTSILILDKRLHKQLDSVLFVNIKNDGFNLGAQRRAVVNSDLPEATRLLKGWMTAPEKFEGDGVMAQAVERKRLAENGDFNLSGERYIQGAIYANKQWPTISLKEICSLQRGLSYTTPELSAEGQGTPFYNLKSVKRQGTPQNPDFKYFIGEIKAKHIVAIRDVLVALTDLTPTSELIGSPKLITDPTKAAFSADLGKVVFKGEEIQPEYLYQLLRSAQYRTYIVTYSHGANVKHLQSDGFLNFKIPLPPVVIQNQIVAEIDGYQKIIDGARQVLDNYKPYFVVSSNWPVVELQDVADVTSGFSFSSEDFADSNPVKTIKIANVGVREFLAGDPGGLPLNFLNDYSDFVVLSGDLVIALTRSIISSGLKVALVPPEFHRSLLNQRVASIRATQDVSDTSFIYFSLCSDASFSYIEEQARSLMQPNLSVNDLRKLKIPLPDLPTQRAIVAEIEAEQALVNANRELIRRMEAKVKAAIDRVWGEAA
;
A
#
# COMPACT_ATOMS: atom_id res chain seq x y z
N PHE A 1 -28.74 -11.45 -29.58
CA PHE A 1 -27.40 -10.87 -29.35
C PHE A 1 -26.76 -11.62 -28.19
N ASN A 2 -25.77 -12.48 -28.45
CA ASN A 2 -24.84 -12.86 -27.37
C ASN A 2 -24.10 -11.57 -26.99
N PRO A 3 -24.08 -11.14 -25.71
CA PRO A 3 -23.42 -9.90 -25.35
C PRO A 3 -21.91 -10.10 -25.54
N TYR A 4 -21.34 -9.43 -26.55
CA TYR A 4 -19.90 -9.33 -26.70
C TYR A 4 -19.35 -8.61 -25.46
N SER A 5 -18.75 -9.38 -24.56
CA SER A 5 -17.97 -8.86 -23.44
C SER A 5 -16.78 -8.08 -24.00
N GLY A 6 -16.84 -6.76 -23.87
CA GLY A 6 -15.70 -5.86 -24.10
C GLY A 6 -15.89 -4.75 -25.12
N VAL A 7 -16.98 -4.73 -25.91
CA VAL A 7 -17.19 -3.67 -26.91
C VAL A 7 -18.01 -2.53 -26.30
N LYS A 8 -17.39 -1.36 -26.13
CA LYS A 8 -18.06 -0.13 -25.70
C LYS A 8 -19.18 0.21 -26.70
N THR A 9 -20.38 0.46 -26.19
CA THR A 9 -21.53 0.86 -27.02
C THR A 9 -21.85 2.32 -26.72
N SER A 10 -21.69 3.18 -27.73
CA SER A 10 -22.14 4.58 -27.67
C SER A 10 -23.48 4.70 -28.38
N ILE A 11 -24.45 5.39 -27.75
CA ILE A 11 -25.76 5.65 -28.36
C ILE A 11 -25.77 7.09 -28.87
N LEU A 12 -25.96 7.25 -30.18
CA LEU A 12 -26.13 8.56 -30.81
C LEU A 12 -27.62 8.81 -31.05
N ILE A 13 -28.12 9.94 -30.57
CA ILE A 13 -29.52 10.35 -30.77
C ILE A 13 -29.53 11.59 -31.66
N LEU A 14 -30.12 11.45 -32.85
CA LEU A 14 -30.19 12.50 -33.86
C LEU A 14 -31.63 12.97 -34.02
N ASP A 15 -31.92 14.20 -33.59
CA ASP A 15 -33.21 14.85 -33.84
C ASP A 15 -33.08 15.89 -34.96
N LYS A 16 -33.89 15.74 -36.00
CA LYS A 16 -33.82 16.56 -37.23
C LYS A 16 -34.24 18.02 -37.02
N ARG A 17 -35.03 18.32 -35.98
CA ARG A 17 -35.49 19.68 -35.66
C ARG A 17 -34.44 20.40 -34.83
N LEU A 18 -33.97 19.76 -33.75
CA LEU A 18 -32.89 20.26 -32.89
C LEU A 18 -31.60 20.49 -33.69
N HIS A 19 -31.27 19.58 -34.62
CA HIS A 19 -30.08 19.71 -35.48
C HIS A 19 -30.03 20.99 -36.33
N LYS A 20 -31.21 21.51 -36.73
CA LYS A 20 -31.29 22.76 -37.51
C LYS A 20 -31.12 24.01 -36.65
N GLN A 21 -31.26 23.87 -35.34
CA GLN A 21 -31.27 24.99 -34.39
C GLN A 21 -29.97 25.09 -33.59
N LEU A 22 -29.18 24.03 -33.51
CA LEU A 22 -28.00 23.94 -32.64
C LEU A 22 -26.75 23.55 -33.41
N ASP A 23 -25.60 24.12 -33.04
CA ASP A 23 -24.30 23.74 -33.63
C ASP A 23 -23.55 22.66 -32.83
N SER A 24 -24.27 21.87 -32.02
CA SER A 24 -23.69 20.90 -31.10
C SER A 24 -24.39 19.54 -31.12
N VAL A 25 -23.64 18.50 -30.77
CA VAL A 25 -24.08 17.10 -30.68
C VAL A 25 -24.02 16.67 -29.23
N LEU A 26 -25.13 16.11 -28.72
CA LEU A 26 -25.17 15.51 -27.39
C LEU A 26 -24.59 14.10 -27.43
N PHE A 27 -23.55 13.86 -26.65
CA PHE A 27 -23.06 12.52 -26.32
C PHE A 27 -23.63 12.09 -24.99
N VAL A 28 -24.20 10.88 -24.90
CA VAL A 28 -24.63 10.26 -23.64
C VAL A 28 -23.92 8.92 -23.44
N ASN A 29 -23.14 8.78 -22.37
CA ASN A 29 -22.41 7.57 -22.03
C ASN A 29 -23.23 6.70 -21.07
N ILE A 30 -23.36 5.42 -21.39
CA ILE A 30 -24.11 4.43 -20.59
C ILE A 30 -23.16 3.26 -20.32
N LYS A 31 -22.78 3.08 -19.06
CA LYS A 31 -21.83 2.03 -18.64
C LYS A 31 -22.56 0.81 -18.10
N ASN A 32 -23.69 1.03 -17.43
CA ASN A 32 -24.53 -0.03 -16.89
C ASN A 32 -25.98 0.18 -17.34
N ASP A 33 -26.51 -0.72 -18.15
CA ASP A 33 -27.90 -0.68 -18.58
C ASP A 33 -28.87 -1.28 -17.54
N GLY A 34 -28.36 -1.79 -16.42
CA GLY A 34 -29.15 -2.46 -15.39
C GLY A 34 -29.18 -3.98 -15.55
N PHE A 35 -28.34 -4.56 -16.41
CA PHE A 35 -28.22 -6.01 -16.58
C PHE A 35 -26.77 -6.48 -16.52
N ASN A 36 -26.55 -7.67 -15.98
CA ASN A 36 -25.22 -8.29 -15.96
C ASN A 36 -24.77 -8.74 -17.37
N LEU A 37 -23.47 -8.95 -17.55
CA LEU A 37 -22.88 -9.37 -18.83
C LEU A 37 -23.08 -10.85 -19.18
N GLY A 38 -23.76 -11.62 -18.31
CA GLY A 38 -24.02 -13.04 -18.55
C GLY A 38 -25.05 -13.24 -19.66
N ALA A 39 -25.03 -14.42 -20.30
CA ALA A 39 -25.99 -14.77 -21.35
C ALA A 39 -27.47 -14.67 -20.90
N GLN A 40 -27.72 -14.82 -19.60
CA GLN A 40 -29.06 -14.71 -19.01
C GLN A 40 -29.47 -13.26 -18.68
N ARG A 41 -28.59 -12.27 -18.83
CA ARG A 41 -28.88 -10.83 -18.64
C ARG A 41 -29.77 -10.58 -17.40
N ARG A 42 -29.31 -11.02 -16.23
CA ARG A 42 -30.07 -10.83 -14.99
C ARG A 42 -30.00 -9.36 -14.57
N ALA A 43 -31.11 -8.84 -14.07
CA ALA A 43 -31.17 -7.46 -13.57
C ALA A 43 -30.15 -7.23 -12.44
N VAL A 44 -29.48 -6.08 -12.47
CA VAL A 44 -28.57 -5.62 -11.42
C VAL A 44 -29.01 -4.24 -10.92
N VAL A 45 -28.61 -3.93 -9.69
CA VAL A 45 -28.85 -2.61 -9.09
C VAL A 45 -27.95 -1.58 -9.79
N ASN A 46 -28.40 -0.31 -9.88
CA ASN A 46 -27.66 0.83 -10.45
C ASN A 46 -27.61 0.90 -12.00
N SER A 47 -28.77 0.89 -12.66
CA SER A 47 -28.88 1.24 -14.09
C SER A 47 -28.64 2.73 -14.31
N ASP A 48 -27.87 3.08 -15.34
CA ASP A 48 -27.64 4.45 -15.78
C ASP A 48 -28.84 5.02 -16.56
N LEU A 49 -29.73 4.16 -17.07
CA LEU A 49 -30.83 4.55 -17.98
C LEU A 49 -31.77 5.66 -17.44
N PRO A 50 -32.15 5.68 -16.14
CA PRO A 50 -32.99 6.75 -15.61
C PRO A 50 -32.35 8.14 -15.74
N GLU A 51 -31.07 8.25 -15.42
CA GLU A 51 -30.33 9.52 -15.49
C GLU A 51 -30.02 9.90 -16.94
N ALA A 52 -29.66 8.91 -17.78
CA ALA A 52 -29.51 9.10 -19.23
C ALA A 52 -30.78 9.75 -19.83
N THR A 53 -31.94 9.24 -19.43
CA THR A 53 -33.24 9.69 -19.91
C THR A 53 -33.55 11.11 -19.42
N ARG A 54 -33.24 11.42 -18.16
CA ARG A 54 -33.42 12.76 -17.60
C ARG A 54 -32.58 13.80 -18.35
N LEU A 55 -31.30 13.48 -18.59
CA LEU A 55 -30.37 14.35 -19.33
C LEU A 55 -30.81 14.54 -20.78
N LEU A 56 -31.20 13.45 -21.46
CA LEU A 56 -31.71 13.53 -22.82
C LEU A 56 -32.96 14.41 -22.93
N LYS A 57 -33.92 14.25 -22.00
CA LYS A 57 -35.12 15.11 -21.96
C LYS A 57 -34.77 16.56 -21.72
N GLY A 58 -33.82 16.84 -20.83
CA GLY A 58 -33.30 18.20 -20.59
C GLY A 58 -32.77 18.83 -21.87
N TRP A 59 -31.91 18.11 -22.60
CA TRP A 59 -31.38 18.54 -23.88
C TRP A 59 -32.47 18.82 -24.91
N MET A 60 -33.42 17.90 -25.06
CA MET A 60 -34.50 18.06 -26.05
C MET A 60 -35.45 19.21 -25.74
N THR A 61 -35.57 19.61 -24.46
CA THR A 61 -36.52 20.64 -24.03
C THR A 61 -35.92 22.04 -24.06
N ALA A 62 -34.66 22.19 -23.63
CA ALA A 62 -34.00 23.49 -23.53
C ALA A 62 -32.49 23.35 -23.84
N PRO A 63 -32.14 23.05 -25.10
CA PRO A 63 -30.76 22.74 -25.49
C PRO A 63 -29.78 23.90 -25.27
N GLU A 64 -30.20 25.14 -25.51
CA GLU A 64 -29.38 26.34 -25.26
C GLU A 64 -29.07 26.58 -23.78
N LYS A 65 -29.80 25.94 -22.85
CA LYS A 65 -29.56 25.99 -21.40
C LYS A 65 -28.95 24.69 -20.87
N PHE A 66 -28.65 23.74 -21.73
CA PHE A 66 -28.14 22.45 -21.32
C PHE A 66 -26.62 22.50 -21.22
N GLU A 67 -26.13 22.50 -19.99
CA GLU A 67 -24.68 22.50 -19.73
C GLU A 67 -24.09 21.08 -19.74
N GLY A 68 -24.94 20.04 -19.84
CA GLY A 68 -24.56 18.66 -19.56
C GLY A 68 -24.12 18.48 -18.10
N ASP A 69 -23.79 17.25 -17.72
CA ASP A 69 -23.11 16.98 -16.45
C ASP A 69 -21.58 16.89 -16.65
N GLY A 70 -21.13 17.01 -17.90
CA GLY A 70 -19.73 16.89 -18.28
C GLY A 70 -19.18 15.46 -18.19
N VAL A 71 -20.00 14.45 -17.91
CA VAL A 71 -19.54 13.08 -17.65
C VAL A 71 -20.42 12.03 -18.31
N MET A 72 -21.70 12.02 -17.98
CA MET A 72 -22.68 11.15 -18.61
C MET A 72 -23.19 11.78 -19.89
N ALA A 73 -23.45 13.09 -19.89
CA ALA A 73 -23.95 13.82 -21.03
C ALA A 73 -23.14 15.11 -21.28
N GLN A 74 -22.68 15.29 -22.52
CA GLN A 74 -21.99 16.50 -22.94
C GLN A 74 -22.44 16.93 -24.34
N ALA A 75 -22.78 18.20 -24.47
CA ALA A 75 -22.93 18.84 -25.77
C ALA A 75 -21.54 19.24 -26.30
N VAL A 76 -21.21 18.78 -27.50
CA VAL A 76 -19.93 19.08 -28.17
C VAL A 76 -20.21 19.81 -29.47
N GLU A 77 -19.61 20.98 -29.66
CA GLU A 77 -19.75 21.76 -30.89
C GLU A 77 -19.25 20.97 -32.11
N ARG A 78 -19.96 21.08 -33.24
CA ARG A 78 -19.63 20.41 -34.49
C ARG A 78 -18.24 20.79 -35.00
N LYS A 79 -17.85 22.05 -34.81
CA LYS A 79 -16.49 22.52 -35.14
C LYS A 79 -15.42 21.71 -34.40
N ARG A 80 -15.63 21.44 -33.11
CA ARG A 80 -14.72 20.64 -32.27
C ARG A 80 -14.66 19.17 -32.70
N LEU A 81 -15.76 18.63 -33.21
CA LEU A 81 -15.77 17.28 -33.79
C LEU A 81 -14.96 17.18 -35.08
N ALA A 82 -14.84 18.28 -35.83
CA ALA A 82 -14.14 18.34 -37.11
C ALA A 82 -12.66 18.76 -37.02
N GLU A 83 -12.17 19.17 -35.83
CA GLU A 83 -10.83 19.77 -35.63
C GLU A 83 -9.68 18.92 -36.19
N ASN A 84 -9.80 17.59 -36.16
CA ASN A 84 -8.74 16.67 -36.59
C ASN A 84 -8.99 16.06 -37.99
N GLY A 85 -9.95 16.59 -38.75
CA GLY A 85 -10.31 16.06 -40.08
C GLY A 85 -11.02 14.70 -40.07
N ASP A 86 -11.25 14.11 -38.90
CA ASP A 86 -12.02 12.87 -38.70
C ASP A 86 -13.14 13.10 -37.68
N PHE A 87 -14.37 12.75 -38.05
CA PHE A 87 -15.56 12.92 -37.21
C PHE A 87 -15.67 11.76 -36.23
N ASN A 88 -14.90 11.83 -35.14
CA ASN A 88 -14.92 10.79 -34.10
C ASN A 88 -16.14 10.95 -33.19
N LEU A 89 -16.99 9.92 -33.12
CA LEU A 89 -18.22 9.93 -32.31
C LEU A 89 -18.04 9.27 -30.93
N SER A 90 -16.80 9.19 -30.44
CA SER A 90 -16.50 8.73 -29.08
C SER A 90 -16.52 9.91 -28.11
N GLY A 91 -17.65 10.15 -27.46
CA GLY A 91 -17.86 11.28 -26.54
C GLY A 91 -16.76 11.42 -25.47
N GLU A 92 -16.19 10.31 -24.99
CA GLU A 92 -15.12 10.30 -23.97
C GLU A 92 -13.88 11.15 -24.34
N ARG A 93 -13.56 11.28 -25.63
CA ARG A 93 -12.41 12.09 -26.09
C ARG A 93 -12.61 13.59 -25.86
N TYR A 94 -13.87 14.02 -25.88
CA TYR A 94 -14.26 15.42 -25.70
C TYR A 94 -14.55 15.75 -24.22
N ILE A 95 -14.77 14.69 -23.42
CA ILE A 95 -14.97 14.69 -21.96
C ILE A 95 -13.62 14.84 -21.23
N GLN A 96 -12.61 14.03 -21.53
CA GLN A 96 -11.37 13.94 -20.72
C GLN A 96 -10.52 15.23 -20.65
N GLY A 97 -10.49 16.06 -21.71
CA GLY A 97 -9.63 17.24 -21.78
C GLY A 97 -10.22 18.53 -21.19
N ALA A 98 -11.54 18.62 -20.99
CA ALA A 98 -12.23 19.89 -20.71
C ALA A 98 -12.78 20.03 -19.28
N ILE A 99 -12.77 18.95 -18.49
CA ILE A 99 -13.45 18.90 -17.19
C ILE A 99 -12.64 19.52 -16.05
N TYR A 100 -11.31 19.38 -16.10
CA TYR A 100 -10.43 19.73 -14.99
C TYR A 100 -9.59 20.99 -15.23
N ALA A 101 -9.53 21.46 -16.47
CA ALA A 101 -8.83 22.69 -16.80
C ALA A 101 -9.69 23.89 -16.37
N ASN A 102 -9.40 24.44 -15.19
CA ASN A 102 -9.90 25.72 -14.66
C ASN A 102 -11.29 25.78 -13.99
N LYS A 103 -11.89 24.69 -13.51
CA LYS A 103 -13.14 24.78 -12.71
C LYS A 103 -12.84 24.81 -11.21
N GLN A 104 -13.10 25.95 -10.56
CA GLN A 104 -13.24 26.02 -9.11
C GLN A 104 -14.61 25.45 -8.73
N TRP A 105 -14.63 24.40 -7.92
CA TRP A 105 -15.87 23.81 -7.40
C TRP A 105 -16.38 24.61 -6.20
N PRO A 106 -17.70 24.67 -5.97
CA PRO A 106 -18.24 25.30 -4.78
C PRO A 106 -17.65 24.62 -3.54
N THR A 107 -17.16 25.43 -2.61
CA THR A 107 -16.60 24.94 -1.36
C THR A 107 -17.70 24.96 -0.30
N ILE A 108 -18.02 23.79 0.25
CA ILE A 108 -19.10 23.60 1.22
C ILE A 108 -18.56 23.05 2.55
N SER A 109 -19.20 23.39 3.66
CA SER A 109 -18.88 22.79 4.96
C SER A 109 -19.53 21.42 5.11
N LEU A 110 -18.83 20.45 5.70
CA LEU A 110 -19.39 19.11 5.95
C LEU A 110 -20.71 19.16 6.75
N LYS A 111 -20.89 20.14 7.64
CA LYS A 111 -22.13 20.34 8.42
C LYS A 111 -23.37 20.57 7.56
N GLU A 112 -23.21 21.05 6.33
CA GLU A 112 -24.32 21.33 5.43
C GLU A 112 -24.87 20.03 4.83
N ILE A 113 -23.98 19.06 4.56
CA ILE A 113 -24.26 17.82 3.81
C ILE A 113 -24.28 16.55 4.66
N CYS A 114 -23.73 16.58 5.87
CA CYS A 114 -23.72 15.42 6.76
C CYS A 114 -23.83 15.80 8.25
N SER A 115 -24.07 14.79 9.07
CA SER A 115 -23.92 14.84 10.52
C SER A 115 -23.04 13.68 10.99
N LEU A 116 -22.65 13.69 12.27
CA LEU A 116 -21.76 12.68 12.84
C LEU A 116 -22.50 11.93 13.95
N GLN A 117 -22.59 10.61 13.82
CA GLN A 117 -23.27 9.74 14.77
C GLN A 117 -22.27 8.86 15.50
N ARG A 118 -22.15 9.05 16.82
CA ARG A 118 -21.26 8.24 17.67
C ARG A 118 -21.71 6.78 17.75
N GLY A 119 -20.74 5.86 17.83
CA GLY A 119 -21.00 4.45 18.06
C GLY A 119 -21.35 4.09 19.51
N LEU A 120 -21.35 2.80 19.78
CA LEU A 120 -21.77 2.22 21.05
C LEU A 120 -20.61 2.20 22.07
N SER A 121 -20.90 2.62 23.31
CA SER A 121 -20.01 2.41 24.46
C SER A 121 -20.13 0.97 24.94
N TYR A 122 -19.03 0.36 25.35
CA TYR A 122 -18.97 -1.04 25.76
C TYR A 122 -17.95 -1.24 26.87
N THR A 123 -18.03 -2.40 27.51
CA THR A 123 -17.09 -2.90 28.52
C THR A 123 -16.38 -4.16 28.02
N THR A 124 -15.21 -4.47 28.58
CA THR A 124 -14.42 -5.65 28.17
C THR A 124 -15.20 -6.97 28.21
N PRO A 125 -16.07 -7.26 29.21
CA PRO A 125 -16.87 -8.48 29.23
C PRO A 125 -17.88 -8.61 28.07
N GLU A 126 -18.24 -7.51 27.41
CA GLU A 126 -19.16 -7.52 26.26
C GLU A 126 -18.44 -7.77 24.93
N LEU A 127 -17.13 -8.05 24.97
CA LEU A 127 -16.32 -8.38 23.81
C LEU A 127 -15.86 -9.84 23.83
N SER A 128 -16.10 -10.54 22.73
CA SER A 128 -15.55 -11.87 22.46
C SER A 128 -14.46 -11.83 21.39
N ALA A 129 -13.41 -12.62 21.59
CA ALA A 129 -12.35 -12.85 20.61
C ALA A 129 -12.63 -14.07 19.71
N GLU A 130 -13.64 -14.88 20.03
CA GLU A 130 -13.85 -16.22 19.44
C GLU A 130 -15.01 -16.29 18.45
N GLY A 131 -15.36 -15.18 17.77
CA GLY A 131 -16.42 -15.20 16.76
C GLY A 131 -17.85 -15.13 17.27
N GLN A 132 -18.07 -15.14 18.59
CA GLN A 132 -19.41 -15.07 19.18
C GLN A 132 -19.90 -13.62 19.28
N GLY A 133 -21.01 -13.30 18.62
CA GLY A 133 -21.66 -11.98 18.66
C GLY A 133 -21.68 -11.28 17.31
N THR A 134 -21.90 -9.97 17.31
CA THR A 134 -21.87 -9.14 16.09
C THR A 134 -20.47 -8.60 15.85
N PRO A 135 -19.90 -8.70 14.63
CA PRO A 135 -18.62 -8.07 14.28
C PRO A 135 -18.58 -6.60 14.72
N PHE A 136 -17.45 -6.17 15.30
CA PHE A 136 -17.36 -4.88 15.98
C PHE A 136 -16.15 -4.06 15.51
N TYR A 137 -16.42 -2.99 14.77
CA TYR A 137 -15.44 -2.01 14.35
C TYR A 137 -14.99 -1.15 15.55
N ASN A 138 -13.68 -1.11 15.79
CA ASN A 138 -13.06 -0.30 16.84
C ASN A 138 -11.86 0.47 16.27
N LEU A 139 -11.07 1.16 17.12
CA LEU A 139 -9.92 1.93 16.66
C LEU A 139 -8.89 1.12 15.87
N LYS A 140 -8.71 -0.18 16.14
CA LYS A 140 -7.79 -1.04 15.36
C LYS A 140 -8.27 -1.29 13.93
N SER A 141 -9.57 -1.07 13.66
CA SER A 141 -10.15 -1.18 12.33
C SER A 141 -9.88 0.04 11.44
N VAL A 142 -9.22 1.07 11.97
CA VAL A 142 -8.85 2.30 11.27
C VAL A 142 -7.31 2.44 11.27
N LYS A 143 -6.74 2.98 10.19
CA LYS A 143 -5.30 3.33 10.11
C LYS A 143 -5.12 4.77 9.63
N ARG A 144 -3.97 5.36 9.97
CA ARG A 144 -3.52 6.73 9.63
C ARG A 144 -3.59 7.10 8.13
N GLN A 145 -3.70 6.11 7.22
CA GLN A 145 -3.80 6.30 5.76
C GLN A 145 -4.84 5.40 5.05
N GLY A 146 -5.69 4.68 5.78
CA GLY A 146 -6.58 3.65 5.21
C GLY A 146 -6.00 2.22 5.22
N THR A 147 -6.70 1.29 4.56
CA THR A 147 -6.90 -0.12 4.98
C THR A 147 -5.69 -1.06 5.06
N PRO A 148 -5.82 -2.11 5.90
CA PRO A 148 -5.96 -3.48 5.39
C PRO A 148 -7.39 -4.02 5.52
N GLN A 149 -7.64 -5.10 4.78
CA GLN A 149 -8.81 -5.97 4.82
C GLN A 149 -9.14 -6.40 6.27
N ASN A 150 -10.42 -6.65 6.56
CA ASN A 150 -10.82 -7.40 7.76
C ASN A 150 -10.14 -8.78 7.73
N PRO A 151 -9.49 -9.20 8.82
CA PRO A 151 -9.95 -10.47 9.39
C PRO A 151 -10.01 -10.57 10.93
N ASP A 152 -9.56 -9.60 11.73
CA ASP A 152 -9.60 -9.73 13.20
C ASP A 152 -10.66 -8.83 13.85
N PHE A 153 -11.92 -9.11 13.57
CA PHE A 153 -13.01 -8.52 14.34
C PHE A 153 -12.93 -8.99 15.79
N LYS A 154 -13.08 -8.05 16.73
CA LYS A 154 -13.72 -8.39 17.99
C LYS A 154 -15.22 -8.50 17.75
N TYR A 155 -15.90 -9.30 18.54
CA TYR A 155 -17.34 -9.49 18.43
C TYR A 155 -18.02 -8.92 19.67
N PHE A 156 -19.08 -8.15 19.48
CA PHE A 156 -19.86 -7.55 20.55
C PHE A 156 -21.10 -8.42 20.83
N ILE A 157 -21.30 -8.81 22.09
CA ILE A 157 -22.37 -9.71 22.52
C ILE A 157 -23.53 -9.00 23.23
N GLY A 158 -23.40 -7.71 23.51
CA GLY A 158 -24.45 -6.92 24.17
C GLY A 158 -25.59 -6.50 23.22
N GLU A 159 -26.51 -5.68 23.74
CA GLU A 159 -27.64 -5.18 22.97
C GLU A 159 -27.21 -4.11 21.93
N ILE A 160 -27.61 -4.30 20.67
CA ILE A 160 -27.26 -3.39 19.57
C ILE A 160 -28.52 -2.72 19.01
N LYS A 161 -28.51 -1.39 18.99
CA LYS A 161 -29.55 -0.59 18.33
C LYS A 161 -29.25 -0.47 16.84
N ALA A 162 -30.28 -0.40 16.01
CA ALA A 162 -30.15 -0.29 14.54
C ALA A 162 -29.21 0.85 14.10
N LYS A 163 -29.21 1.98 14.80
CA LYS A 163 -28.32 3.11 14.51
C LYS A 163 -26.83 2.76 14.63
N HIS A 164 -26.46 1.82 15.50
CA HIS A 164 -25.08 1.39 15.72
C HIS A 164 -24.60 0.32 14.73
N ILE A 165 -25.43 -0.06 13.76
CA ILE A 165 -25.02 -0.96 12.67
C ILE A 165 -24.52 -0.13 11.49
N VAL A 166 -23.47 -0.63 10.83
CA VAL A 166 -22.99 -0.11 9.55
C VAL A 166 -23.43 -0.97 8.37
N ALA A 167 -23.58 -0.34 7.22
CA ALA A 167 -23.83 -0.97 5.93
C ALA A 167 -22.73 -0.64 4.92
N ILE A 168 -22.70 -1.34 3.79
CA ILE A 168 -21.84 -1.01 2.65
C ILE A 168 -22.04 0.47 2.30
N ARG A 169 -20.92 1.16 2.03
CA ARG A 169 -20.78 2.60 1.75
C ARG A 169 -20.91 3.52 2.95
N ASP A 170 -21.13 3.02 4.16
CA ASP A 170 -20.98 3.85 5.35
C ASP A 170 -19.50 4.30 5.50
N VAL A 171 -19.32 5.52 6.00
CA VAL A 171 -18.00 6.08 6.32
C VAL A 171 -17.91 6.26 7.83
N LEU A 172 -16.94 5.59 8.44
CA LEU A 172 -16.57 5.79 9.84
C LEU A 172 -15.35 6.73 9.92
N VAL A 173 -15.27 7.49 11.00
CA VAL A 173 -14.17 8.42 11.30
C VAL A 173 -13.70 8.19 12.74
N ALA A 174 -12.40 8.11 12.95
CA ALA A 174 -11.85 7.98 14.30
C ALA A 174 -12.01 9.27 15.11
N LEU A 175 -12.70 9.17 16.24
CA LEU A 175 -12.97 10.27 17.18
C LEU A 175 -12.01 10.28 18.37
N THR A 176 -11.36 9.15 18.63
CA THR A 176 -10.42 8.98 19.74
C THR A 176 -9.08 8.48 19.20
N ASP A 177 -8.00 8.91 19.84
CA ASP A 177 -6.67 8.32 19.69
C ASP A 177 -6.10 8.05 21.08
N LEU A 178 -5.61 6.84 21.30
CA LEU A 178 -5.06 6.39 22.58
C LEU A 178 -3.60 6.80 22.77
N THR A 179 -3.05 7.60 21.84
CA THR A 179 -1.69 8.12 21.86
C THR A 179 -1.68 9.65 21.87
N PRO A 180 -0.60 10.28 22.40
CA PRO A 180 -0.48 11.73 22.42
C PRO A 180 -0.24 12.34 21.02
N THR A 181 0.10 11.53 20.01
CA THR A 181 0.55 12.00 18.69
C THR A 181 -0.59 12.38 17.74
N SER A 182 -1.85 12.16 18.12
CA SER A 182 -3.04 12.44 17.30
C SER A 182 -3.03 11.74 15.94
N GLU A 183 -2.25 10.67 15.81
CA GLU A 183 -2.03 9.91 14.58
C GLU A 183 -3.30 9.31 13.99
N LEU A 184 -4.25 8.89 14.82
CA LEU A 184 -5.47 8.25 14.38
C LEU A 184 -6.65 9.22 14.21
N ILE A 185 -6.64 10.36 14.92
CA ILE A 185 -7.74 11.34 14.90
C ILE A 185 -8.15 11.72 13.47
N GLY A 186 -9.46 11.66 13.20
CA GLY A 186 -10.05 12.03 11.91
C GLY A 186 -9.85 10.98 10.81
N SER A 187 -9.08 9.91 11.04
CA SER A 187 -8.81 8.93 9.99
C SER A 187 -10.09 8.21 9.56
N PRO A 188 -10.35 8.07 8.25
CA PRO A 188 -11.60 7.50 7.75
C PRO A 188 -11.50 5.98 7.50
N LYS A 189 -12.65 5.32 7.54
CA LYS A 189 -12.85 3.92 7.14
C LYS A 189 -14.13 3.80 6.33
N LEU A 190 -13.99 3.46 5.05
CA LEU A 190 -15.10 3.08 4.19
C LEU A 190 -15.48 1.62 4.42
N ILE A 191 -16.78 1.35 4.56
CA ILE A 191 -17.32 0.00 4.65
C ILE A 191 -17.56 -0.53 3.24
N THR A 192 -16.79 -1.54 2.86
CA THR A 192 -16.84 -2.17 1.52
C THR A 192 -17.36 -3.60 1.55
N ASP A 193 -17.54 -4.16 2.74
CA ASP A 193 -17.95 -5.54 2.98
C ASP A 193 -19.43 -5.59 3.42
N PRO A 194 -20.25 -6.56 2.94
CA PRO A 194 -21.66 -6.71 3.30
C PRO A 194 -21.91 -7.16 4.76
N THR A 195 -20.87 -7.49 5.51
CA THR A 195 -20.95 -7.95 6.90
C THR A 195 -21.62 -6.90 7.77
N LYS A 196 -22.77 -7.26 8.37
CA LYS A 196 -23.43 -6.45 9.38
C LYS A 196 -22.53 -6.37 10.60
N ALA A 197 -22.02 -5.18 10.87
CA ALA A 197 -21.13 -4.92 11.99
C ALA A 197 -21.64 -3.74 12.83
N ALA A 198 -21.40 -3.80 14.13
CA ALA A 198 -21.52 -2.65 15.01
C ALA A 198 -20.21 -1.86 15.08
N PHE A 199 -20.22 -0.67 15.67
CA PHE A 199 -19.03 0.16 15.82
C PHE A 199 -18.95 0.86 17.18
N SER A 200 -17.73 1.05 17.66
CA SER A 200 -17.47 1.63 18.98
C SER A 200 -17.72 3.14 19.04
N ALA A 201 -17.91 3.65 20.25
CA ALA A 201 -18.07 5.07 20.51
C ALA A 201 -16.81 5.90 20.17
N ASP A 202 -15.66 5.26 20.04
CA ASP A 202 -14.43 5.90 19.54
C ASP A 202 -14.46 6.19 18.04
N LEU A 203 -15.50 5.71 17.35
CA LEU A 203 -15.77 5.98 15.95
C LEU A 203 -17.07 6.78 15.80
N GLY A 204 -17.10 7.63 14.78
CA GLY A 204 -18.27 8.36 14.34
C GLY A 204 -18.66 7.95 12.94
N LYS A 205 -19.92 7.55 12.74
CA LYS A 205 -20.49 7.33 11.42
C LYS A 205 -20.90 8.66 10.81
N VAL A 206 -20.44 8.93 9.59
CA VAL A 206 -20.92 10.05 8.79
C VAL A 206 -22.31 9.70 8.26
N VAL A 207 -23.31 10.51 8.64
CA VAL A 207 -24.70 10.36 8.20
C VAL A 207 -25.00 11.45 7.19
N PHE A 208 -25.10 11.07 5.92
CA PHE A 208 -25.39 11.99 4.82
C PHE A 208 -26.84 12.49 4.86
N LYS A 209 -27.04 13.78 4.58
CA LYS A 209 -28.37 14.41 4.55
C LYS A 209 -29.05 14.32 3.18
N GLY A 210 -28.26 14.04 2.15
CA GLY A 210 -28.69 13.94 0.76
C GLY A 210 -27.67 13.17 -0.08
N GLU A 211 -27.84 13.20 -1.39
CA GLU A 211 -27.04 12.43 -2.36
C GLU A 211 -26.02 13.30 -3.11
N GLU A 212 -25.86 14.57 -2.72
CA GLU A 212 -24.96 15.52 -3.37
C GLU A 212 -23.48 15.13 -3.23
N ILE A 213 -23.15 14.34 -2.20
CA ILE A 213 -21.81 13.81 -1.95
C ILE A 213 -21.81 12.28 -1.98
N GLN A 214 -20.87 11.71 -2.73
CA GLN A 214 -20.64 10.28 -2.76
C GLN A 214 -19.75 9.86 -1.58
N PRO A 215 -20.12 8.80 -0.83
CA PRO A 215 -19.33 8.33 0.32
C PRO A 215 -17.87 8.01 -0.02
N GLU A 216 -17.65 7.39 -1.18
CA GLU A 216 -16.32 7.05 -1.68
C GLU A 216 -15.47 8.28 -1.98
N TYR A 217 -16.09 9.35 -2.48
CA TYR A 217 -15.41 10.61 -2.75
C TYR A 217 -15.05 11.33 -1.45
N LEU A 218 -15.99 11.42 -0.49
CA LEU A 218 -15.68 11.93 0.84
C LEU A 218 -14.53 11.14 1.48
N TYR A 219 -14.57 9.81 1.36
CA TYR A 219 -13.50 8.95 1.86
C TYR A 219 -12.12 9.33 1.31
N GLN A 220 -12.00 9.67 0.02
CA GLN A 220 -10.72 10.13 -0.56
C GLN A 220 -10.29 11.50 0.00
N LEU A 221 -11.23 12.45 0.13
CA LEU A 221 -10.92 13.77 0.70
C LEU A 221 -10.45 13.68 2.16
N LEU A 222 -11.05 12.81 2.97
CA LEU A 222 -10.66 12.56 4.35
C LEU A 222 -9.30 11.83 4.48
N ARG A 223 -8.69 11.40 3.38
CA ARG A 223 -7.31 10.85 3.33
C ARG A 223 -6.28 11.86 2.84
N SER A 224 -6.71 13.05 2.43
CA SER A 224 -5.83 14.09 1.90
C SER A 224 -4.94 14.70 2.98
N ALA A 225 -3.77 15.22 2.58
CA ALA A 225 -2.86 15.91 3.48
C ALA A 225 -3.47 17.21 4.03
N GLN A 226 -4.30 17.87 3.23
CA GLN A 226 -5.04 19.09 3.54
C GLN A 226 -6.03 18.83 4.69
N TYR A 227 -6.89 17.82 4.54
CA TYR A 227 -7.77 17.40 5.64
C TYR A 227 -6.97 17.00 6.88
N ARG A 228 -5.88 16.25 6.67
CA ARG A 228 -5.08 15.76 7.78
C ARG A 228 -4.47 16.89 8.61
N THR A 229 -3.96 17.92 7.94
CA THR A 229 -3.37 19.11 8.59
C THR A 229 -4.43 19.89 9.35
N TYR A 230 -5.64 19.99 8.81
CA TYR A 230 -6.77 20.66 9.46
C TYR A 230 -7.29 19.88 10.68
N ILE A 231 -7.60 18.59 10.54
CA ILE A 231 -8.39 17.88 11.55
C ILE A 231 -7.64 17.68 12.87
N VAL A 232 -6.31 17.56 12.82
CA VAL A 232 -5.49 17.37 14.03
C VAL A 232 -5.51 18.58 14.97
N THR A 233 -5.77 19.80 14.43
CA THR A 233 -5.87 21.02 15.25
C THR A 233 -7.16 21.09 16.05
N TYR A 234 -8.13 20.23 15.75
CA TYR A 234 -9.40 20.10 16.47
C TYR A 234 -9.40 18.91 17.43
N SER A 235 -8.21 18.42 17.79
CA SER A 235 -8.04 17.40 18.82
C SER A 235 -7.65 18.02 20.17
N HIS A 236 -8.12 17.44 21.27
CA HIS A 236 -7.76 17.87 22.63
C HIS A 236 -7.43 16.68 23.53
N GLY A 237 -6.74 16.94 24.64
CA GLY A 237 -6.26 15.93 25.60
C GLY A 237 -4.75 15.71 25.51
N ALA A 238 -4.14 15.26 26.60
CA ALA A 238 -2.68 15.06 26.68
C ALA A 238 -2.27 13.66 26.22
N ASN A 239 -2.74 12.62 26.92
CA ASN A 239 -2.37 11.22 26.66
C ASN A 239 -3.35 10.51 25.72
N VAL A 240 -4.63 10.87 25.82
CA VAL A 240 -5.70 10.40 24.93
C VAL A 240 -6.26 11.63 24.24
N LYS A 241 -6.32 11.58 22.91
CA LYS A 241 -6.86 12.65 22.10
C LYS A 241 -8.31 12.37 21.77
N HIS A 242 -9.13 13.41 21.79
CA HIS A 242 -10.51 13.35 21.33
C HIS A 242 -10.76 14.44 20.29
N LEU A 243 -11.51 14.08 19.25
CA LEU A 243 -11.89 14.97 18.16
C LEU A 243 -13.12 15.79 18.57
N GLN A 244 -13.03 17.12 18.40
CA GLN A 244 -14.19 17.99 18.46
C GLN A 244 -15.07 17.74 17.24
N SER A 245 -16.33 17.34 17.46
CA SER A 245 -17.27 17.05 16.37
C SER A 245 -17.51 18.26 15.46
N ASP A 246 -17.55 19.46 16.05
CA ASP A 246 -17.66 20.71 15.29
C ASP A 246 -16.44 20.98 14.41
N GLY A 247 -15.25 20.53 14.81
CA GLY A 247 -14.05 20.58 13.99
C GLY A 247 -14.23 19.77 12.71
N PHE A 248 -14.69 18.51 12.83
CA PHE A 248 -15.01 17.68 11.67
C PHE A 248 -16.07 18.33 10.78
N LEU A 249 -17.19 18.76 11.37
CA LEU A 249 -18.33 19.29 10.62
C LEU A 249 -18.01 20.65 9.95
N ASN A 250 -17.12 21.47 10.53
CA ASN A 250 -16.70 22.74 9.93
C ASN A 250 -15.64 22.60 8.84
N PHE A 251 -15.08 21.39 8.62
CA PHE A 251 -14.17 21.16 7.51
C PHE A 251 -14.85 21.49 6.19
N LYS A 252 -14.12 22.19 5.31
CA LYS A 252 -14.62 22.65 4.02
C LYS A 252 -14.03 21.79 2.91
N ILE A 253 -14.89 21.39 1.97
CA ILE A 253 -14.50 20.56 0.84
C ILE A 253 -14.98 21.15 -0.49
N PRO A 254 -14.23 20.95 -1.59
CA PRO A 254 -14.76 21.14 -2.94
C PRO A 254 -15.86 20.11 -3.21
N LEU A 255 -17.01 20.58 -3.68
CA LEU A 255 -18.15 19.73 -4.03
C LEU A 255 -18.45 19.82 -5.54
N PRO A 256 -17.71 19.06 -6.37
CA PRO A 256 -18.05 18.93 -7.78
C PRO A 256 -19.36 18.13 -7.95
N PRO A 257 -20.00 18.15 -9.13
CA PRO A 257 -21.14 17.29 -9.43
C PRO A 257 -20.85 15.81 -9.13
N VAL A 258 -21.85 15.06 -8.66
CA VAL A 258 -21.74 13.63 -8.30
C VAL A 258 -21.02 12.79 -9.35
N VAL A 259 -21.23 13.10 -10.62
CA VAL A 259 -20.66 12.33 -11.71
C VAL A 259 -19.14 12.54 -11.83
N ILE A 260 -18.66 13.74 -11.51
CA ILE A 260 -17.23 14.07 -11.41
C ILE A 260 -16.62 13.41 -10.18
N GLN A 261 -17.33 13.40 -9.05
CA GLN A 261 -16.91 12.68 -7.84
C GLN A 261 -16.65 11.20 -8.17
N ASN A 262 -17.60 10.56 -8.87
CA ASN A 262 -17.47 9.16 -9.31
C ASN A 262 -16.29 8.93 -10.26
N GLN A 263 -15.97 9.87 -11.16
CA GLN A 263 -14.79 9.77 -12.03
C GLN A 263 -13.48 9.82 -11.23
N ILE A 264 -13.36 10.77 -10.30
CA ILE A 264 -12.18 10.90 -9.44
C ILE A 264 -12.00 9.63 -8.62
N VAL A 265 -13.08 9.11 -8.04
CA VAL A 265 -13.08 7.85 -7.28
C VAL A 265 -12.63 6.69 -8.18
N ALA A 266 -13.18 6.56 -9.38
CA ALA A 266 -12.83 5.48 -10.30
C ALA A 266 -11.37 5.54 -10.77
N GLU A 267 -10.84 6.75 -11.00
CA GLU A 267 -9.42 6.96 -11.31
C GLU A 267 -8.53 6.52 -10.13
N ILE A 268 -8.82 6.99 -8.92
CA ILE A 268 -8.05 6.63 -7.72
C ILE A 268 -8.12 5.13 -7.44
N ASP A 269 -9.30 4.52 -7.57
CA ASP A 269 -9.50 3.08 -7.41
C ASP A 269 -8.66 2.26 -8.42
N GLY A 270 -8.56 2.75 -9.67
CA GLY A 270 -7.68 2.16 -10.68
C GLY A 270 -6.21 2.12 -10.24
N TYR A 271 -5.69 3.23 -9.71
CA TYR A 271 -4.32 3.28 -9.19
C TYR A 271 -4.15 2.43 -7.92
N GLN A 272 -5.13 2.43 -7.01
CA GLN A 272 -5.09 1.65 -5.78
C GLN A 272 -5.00 0.15 -6.05
N LYS A 273 -5.75 -0.36 -7.05
CA LYS A 273 -5.65 -1.77 -7.47
C LYS A 273 -4.25 -2.16 -7.95
N ILE A 274 -3.57 -1.25 -8.66
CA ILE A 274 -2.18 -1.47 -9.11
C ILE A 274 -1.24 -1.51 -7.90
N ILE A 275 -1.39 -0.57 -6.96
CA ILE A 275 -0.60 -0.51 -5.72
C ILE A 275 -0.77 -1.81 -4.91
N ASP A 276 -2.02 -2.25 -4.72
CA ASP A 276 -2.34 -3.43 -3.92
C ASP A 276 -1.77 -4.69 -4.57
N GLY A 277 -1.91 -4.84 -5.89
CA GLY A 277 -1.31 -5.95 -6.63
C GLY A 277 0.22 -5.96 -6.56
N ALA A 278 0.86 -4.80 -6.71
CA ALA A 278 2.31 -4.65 -6.60
C ALA A 278 2.84 -4.98 -5.19
N ARG A 279 2.10 -4.60 -4.13
CA ARG A 279 2.42 -4.98 -2.75
C ARG A 279 2.29 -6.48 -2.52
N GLN A 280 1.25 -7.12 -3.06
CA GLN A 280 1.11 -8.57 -2.97
C GLN A 280 2.27 -9.31 -3.64
N VAL A 281 2.79 -8.83 -4.77
CA VAL A 281 3.99 -9.41 -5.41
C VAL A 281 5.20 -9.33 -4.47
N LEU A 282 5.43 -8.16 -3.86
CA LEU A 282 6.56 -7.94 -2.93
C LEU A 282 6.44 -8.80 -1.67
N ASP A 283 5.23 -8.91 -1.10
CA ASP A 283 4.99 -9.62 0.18
C ASP A 283 5.08 -11.15 0.02
N ASN A 284 4.72 -11.67 -1.16
CA ASN A 284 4.68 -13.11 -1.41
C ASN A 284 5.93 -13.65 -2.12
N TYR A 285 6.71 -12.81 -2.80
CA TYR A 285 7.94 -13.27 -3.45
C TYR A 285 8.99 -13.67 -2.41
N LYS A 286 9.46 -14.92 -2.52
CA LYS A 286 10.58 -15.45 -1.74
C LYS A 286 11.53 -16.14 -2.73
N PRO A 287 12.82 -15.75 -2.77
CA PRO A 287 13.80 -16.44 -3.60
C PRO A 287 13.81 -17.93 -3.29
N TYR A 288 13.76 -18.76 -4.33
CA TYR A 288 13.72 -20.21 -4.20
C TYR A 288 14.46 -20.85 -5.37
N PHE A 289 15.14 -21.96 -5.10
CA PHE A 289 15.71 -22.81 -6.14
C PHE A 289 15.49 -24.27 -5.78
N VAL A 290 15.36 -25.12 -6.81
CA VAL A 290 15.17 -26.56 -6.63
C VAL A 290 16.52 -27.20 -6.33
N VAL A 291 16.60 -27.87 -5.18
CA VAL A 291 17.77 -28.68 -4.82
C VAL A 291 17.65 -30.05 -5.49
N SER A 292 18.62 -30.39 -6.34
CA SER A 292 18.66 -31.72 -6.96
C SER A 292 19.27 -32.74 -6.00
N SER A 293 18.73 -33.97 -5.99
CA SER A 293 19.20 -35.06 -5.11
C SER A 293 20.61 -35.56 -5.43
N ASN A 294 21.14 -35.23 -6.61
CA ASN A 294 22.49 -35.59 -7.03
C ASN A 294 23.56 -34.55 -6.65
N TRP A 295 23.16 -33.40 -6.11
CA TRP A 295 24.14 -32.40 -5.65
C TRP A 295 24.82 -32.88 -4.38
N PRO A 296 26.16 -32.73 -4.26
CA PRO A 296 26.83 -33.02 -3.01
C PRO A 296 26.33 -32.06 -1.93
N VAL A 297 26.21 -32.58 -0.71
CA VAL A 297 25.92 -31.79 0.48
C VAL A 297 27.22 -31.68 1.26
N VAL A 298 27.69 -30.45 1.43
CA VAL A 298 28.99 -30.13 2.04
C VAL A 298 28.79 -29.28 3.28
N GLU A 299 29.78 -29.26 4.18
CA GLU A 299 29.76 -28.31 5.30
C GLU A 299 30.20 -26.93 4.81
N LEU A 300 29.66 -25.86 5.40
CA LEU A 300 29.94 -24.49 4.97
C LEU A 300 31.43 -24.17 5.00
N GLN A 301 32.16 -24.71 5.98
CA GLN A 301 33.62 -24.53 6.10
C GLN A 301 34.43 -25.14 4.95
N ASP A 302 33.87 -26.11 4.20
CA ASP A 302 34.56 -26.76 3.08
C ASP A 302 34.52 -25.90 1.81
N VAL A 303 33.66 -24.87 1.79
CA VAL A 303 33.38 -24.05 0.61
C VAL A 303 33.39 -22.55 0.90
N ALA A 304 33.67 -22.14 2.13
CA ALA A 304 33.79 -20.75 2.50
C ALA A 304 34.66 -20.57 3.75
N ASP A 305 35.41 -19.45 3.76
CA ASP A 305 36.11 -18.99 4.93
C ASP A 305 35.10 -18.35 5.90
N VAL A 306 34.91 -18.99 7.06
CA VAL A 306 34.02 -18.51 8.12
C VAL A 306 34.84 -17.96 9.28
N THR A 307 34.82 -16.63 9.42
CA THR A 307 35.59 -15.90 10.44
C THR A 307 34.66 -15.27 11.46
N SER A 308 34.88 -15.55 12.75
CA SER A 308 34.21 -14.84 13.83
C SER A 308 34.90 -13.51 14.09
N GLY A 309 34.14 -12.43 14.30
CA GLY A 309 34.69 -11.11 14.58
C GLY A 309 35.44 -11.01 15.90
N PHE A 310 36.31 -10.01 15.99
CA PHE A 310 37.20 -9.76 17.13
C PHE A 310 36.55 -8.83 18.16
N SER A 311 36.91 -8.95 19.44
CA SER A 311 36.44 -8.06 20.50
C SER A 311 37.42 -6.89 20.71
N PHE A 312 37.23 -5.80 19.98
CA PHE A 312 38.02 -4.56 20.14
C PHE A 312 37.69 -3.84 21.45
N SER A 313 38.64 -3.10 22.03
CA SER A 313 38.42 -2.30 23.24
C SER A 313 37.48 -1.14 22.92
N SER A 314 36.62 -0.75 23.87
CA SER A 314 35.75 0.42 23.72
C SER A 314 36.55 1.72 23.56
N GLU A 315 37.76 1.77 24.11
CA GLU A 315 38.66 2.92 24.06
C GLU A 315 39.26 3.15 22.66
N ASP A 316 39.28 2.11 21.82
CA ASP A 316 39.82 2.19 20.45
C ASP A 316 38.81 2.84 19.47
N PHE A 317 37.54 2.97 19.87
CA PHE A 317 36.49 3.51 19.00
C PHE A 317 36.42 5.04 19.08
N ALA A 318 36.50 5.69 17.92
CA ALA A 318 36.28 7.13 17.79
C ALA A 318 35.69 7.47 16.41
N ASP A 319 34.83 8.49 16.34
CA ASP A 319 34.25 8.94 15.06
C ASP A 319 35.30 9.53 14.12
N SER A 320 36.44 9.99 14.65
CA SER A 320 37.57 10.50 13.86
C SER A 320 38.41 9.40 13.22
N ASN A 321 38.24 8.14 13.63
CA ASN A 321 39.03 7.03 13.13
C ASN A 321 38.52 6.57 11.75
N PRO A 322 39.41 6.29 10.78
CA PRO A 322 39.01 6.09 9.39
C PRO A 322 38.49 4.67 9.06
N VAL A 323 38.74 3.67 9.91
CA VAL A 323 38.38 2.28 9.61
C VAL A 323 37.00 1.98 10.14
N LYS A 324 36.04 1.73 9.24
CA LYS A 324 34.69 1.32 9.64
C LYS A 324 34.70 -0.04 10.33
N THR A 325 33.71 -0.24 11.18
CA THR A 325 33.50 -1.53 11.86
C THR A 325 32.13 -2.10 11.55
N ILE A 326 32.07 -3.42 11.34
CA ILE A 326 30.82 -4.14 11.19
C ILE A 326 30.48 -4.77 12.54
N LYS A 327 29.45 -4.24 13.19
CA LYS A 327 28.89 -4.75 14.44
C LYS A 327 27.56 -5.46 14.18
N ILE A 328 27.04 -6.15 15.19
CA ILE A 328 25.74 -6.83 15.13
C ILE A 328 24.57 -5.92 14.73
N ALA A 329 24.68 -4.61 14.97
CA ALA A 329 23.69 -3.61 14.57
C ALA A 329 23.67 -3.37 13.05
N ASN A 330 24.76 -3.69 12.34
CA ASN A 330 24.87 -3.57 10.89
C ASN A 330 24.24 -4.75 10.14
N VAL A 331 24.07 -5.89 10.82
CA VAL A 331 23.47 -7.07 10.20
C VAL A 331 21.97 -7.04 10.46
N GLY A 332 21.18 -6.73 9.43
CA GLY A 332 19.72 -6.80 9.43
C GLY A 332 19.21 -8.16 8.93
N VAL A 333 17.90 -8.29 8.77
CA VAL A 333 17.30 -9.48 8.13
C VAL A 333 17.34 -9.28 6.62
N ARG A 334 18.25 -10.00 5.94
CA ARG A 334 18.45 -9.92 4.50
C ARG A 334 18.87 -8.54 3.98
N GLU A 335 19.30 -7.66 4.87
CA GLU A 335 19.70 -6.29 4.55
C GLU A 335 20.89 -5.85 5.41
N PHE A 336 21.78 -5.05 4.82
CA PHE A 336 22.86 -4.39 5.56
C PHE A 336 22.39 -3.04 6.07
N LEU A 337 22.56 -2.79 7.37
CA LEU A 337 22.16 -1.56 8.03
C LEU A 337 23.38 -0.63 8.14
N ALA A 338 23.33 0.51 7.45
CA ALA A 338 24.47 1.41 7.28
C ALA A 338 24.86 2.26 8.51
N GLY A 339 24.28 2.01 9.69
CA GLY A 339 24.60 2.78 10.90
C GLY A 339 26.08 2.65 11.27
N ASP A 340 26.78 3.75 11.52
CA ASP A 340 28.21 3.74 11.88
C ASP A 340 28.38 3.74 13.40
N PRO A 341 28.91 2.66 14.01
CA PRO A 341 29.06 2.58 15.46
C PRO A 341 30.44 3.07 15.95
N GLY A 342 31.11 3.93 15.17
CA GLY A 342 32.44 4.47 15.44
C GLY A 342 33.56 3.68 14.74
N GLY A 343 34.61 4.40 14.33
CA GLY A 343 35.74 3.84 13.60
C GLY A 343 36.88 3.33 14.49
N LEU A 344 37.75 2.51 13.91
CA LEU A 344 38.99 2.00 14.49
C LEU A 344 40.24 2.61 13.81
N PRO A 345 41.41 2.63 14.50
CA PRO A 345 42.64 3.18 13.96
C PRO A 345 43.07 2.52 12.64
N LEU A 346 43.71 3.28 11.75
CA LEU A 346 44.11 2.80 10.42
C LEU A 346 45.06 1.59 10.46
N ASN A 347 45.96 1.54 11.45
CA ASN A 347 46.91 0.43 11.63
C ASN A 347 46.20 -0.90 11.92
N PHE A 348 44.97 -0.88 12.44
CA PHE A 348 44.24 -2.11 12.78
C PHE A 348 43.92 -2.95 11.53
N LEU A 349 43.89 -2.37 10.33
CA LEU A 349 43.75 -3.16 9.10
C LEU A 349 44.91 -4.13 8.87
N ASN A 350 46.10 -3.81 9.39
CA ASN A 350 47.27 -4.68 9.32
C ASN A 350 47.32 -5.58 10.56
N ASP A 351 47.16 -4.99 11.75
CA ASP A 351 47.29 -5.69 13.04
C ASP A 351 46.21 -6.78 13.22
N TYR A 352 45.03 -6.57 12.61
CA TYR A 352 43.86 -7.46 12.67
C TYR A 352 43.40 -7.90 11.27
N SER A 353 44.36 -8.14 10.37
CA SER A 353 44.09 -8.49 8.97
C SER A 353 43.15 -9.69 8.77
N ASP A 354 43.17 -10.67 9.67
CA ASP A 354 42.25 -11.83 9.66
C ASP A 354 40.77 -11.43 9.79
N PHE A 355 40.47 -10.27 10.37
CA PHE A 355 39.11 -9.77 10.60
C PHE A 355 38.68 -8.72 9.57
N VAL A 356 39.47 -8.52 8.51
CA VAL A 356 39.14 -7.60 7.43
C VAL A 356 38.11 -8.22 6.50
N VAL A 357 36.97 -7.55 6.38
CA VAL A 357 35.89 -7.90 5.46
C VAL A 357 35.90 -7.03 4.23
N LEU A 358 35.54 -7.62 3.10
CA LEU A 358 35.50 -6.96 1.80
C LEU A 358 34.04 -6.78 1.37
N SER A 359 33.82 -5.79 0.51
CA SER A 359 32.54 -5.65 -0.20
C SER A 359 32.20 -6.95 -0.94
N GLY A 360 30.97 -7.43 -0.80
CA GLY A 360 30.51 -8.70 -1.36
C GLY A 360 30.68 -9.91 -0.43
N ASP A 361 31.42 -9.80 0.67
CA ASP A 361 31.38 -10.83 1.72
C ASP A 361 29.98 -10.91 2.34
N LEU A 362 29.64 -12.07 2.90
CA LEU A 362 28.46 -12.20 3.74
C LEU A 362 28.80 -11.94 5.20
N VAL A 363 27.86 -11.35 5.92
CA VAL A 363 27.90 -11.20 7.37
C VAL A 363 26.63 -11.75 8.00
N ILE A 364 26.77 -12.51 9.08
CA ILE A 364 25.67 -13.13 9.83
C ILE A 364 25.80 -12.82 11.31
N ALA A 365 24.67 -12.49 11.95
CA ALA A 365 24.68 -12.26 13.40
C ALA A 365 24.82 -13.60 14.14
N LEU A 366 25.72 -13.66 15.12
CA LEU A 366 25.91 -14.83 15.98
C LEU A 366 25.08 -14.77 17.27
N THR A 367 24.67 -13.58 17.69
CA THR A 367 23.75 -13.39 18.82
C THR A 367 22.39 -12.94 18.30
N ARG A 368 21.31 -13.56 18.77
CA ARG A 368 19.95 -13.34 18.24
C ARG A 368 19.95 -13.43 16.71
N SER A 369 20.56 -14.50 16.18
CA SER A 369 20.73 -14.76 14.75
C SER A 369 19.39 -14.77 14.01
N ILE A 370 18.32 -15.19 14.68
CA ILE A 370 16.96 -15.20 14.17
C ILE A 370 16.10 -14.26 15.02
N ILE A 371 15.28 -13.47 14.35
CA ILE A 371 14.20 -12.68 14.95
C ILE A 371 12.87 -13.01 14.24
N SER A 372 11.76 -12.43 14.69
CA SER A 372 10.42 -12.72 14.15
C SER A 372 10.30 -12.48 12.64
N SER A 373 11.13 -11.59 12.06
CA SER A 373 11.14 -11.30 10.63
C SER A 373 12.10 -12.18 9.81
N GLY A 374 12.98 -12.98 10.44
CA GLY A 374 13.85 -13.92 9.74
C GLY A 374 15.30 -13.97 10.25
N LEU A 375 16.16 -14.63 9.46
CA LEU A 375 17.59 -14.76 9.71
C LEU A 375 18.33 -13.45 9.44
N LYS A 376 19.16 -13.03 10.39
CA LYS A 376 20.00 -11.83 10.29
C LYS A 376 21.28 -12.13 9.51
N VAL A 377 21.22 -11.97 8.19
CA VAL A 377 22.32 -12.16 7.25
C VAL A 377 22.28 -11.08 6.16
N ALA A 378 23.42 -10.57 5.71
CA ALA A 378 23.51 -9.53 4.70
C ALA A 378 24.81 -9.60 3.90
N LEU A 379 24.81 -9.02 2.69
CA LEU A 379 26.02 -8.75 1.93
C LEU A 379 26.67 -7.45 2.42
N VAL A 380 27.99 -7.42 2.51
CA VAL A 380 28.75 -6.22 2.84
C VAL A 380 28.74 -5.28 1.62
N PRO A 381 28.23 -4.04 1.76
CA PRO A 381 28.12 -3.14 0.62
C PRO A 381 29.45 -2.44 0.31
N PRO A 382 29.61 -1.82 -0.87
CA PRO A 382 30.85 -1.15 -1.28
C PRO A 382 31.36 -0.10 -0.29
N GLU A 383 30.47 0.60 0.42
CA GLU A 383 30.83 1.64 1.39
C GLU A 383 31.53 1.09 2.64
N PHE A 384 31.44 -0.23 2.87
CA PHE A 384 32.08 -0.94 3.99
C PHE A 384 33.23 -1.84 3.50
N HIS A 385 33.74 -1.62 2.29
CA HIS A 385 34.92 -2.32 1.80
C HIS A 385 36.12 -2.09 2.73
N ARG A 386 36.82 -3.18 3.11
CA ARG A 386 37.94 -3.18 4.08
C ARG A 386 37.56 -2.62 5.44
N SER A 387 36.41 -3.05 5.96
CA SER A 387 36.02 -2.80 7.36
C SER A 387 36.55 -3.90 8.28
N LEU A 388 36.55 -3.65 9.59
CA LEU A 388 36.88 -4.66 10.59
C LEU A 388 35.63 -5.30 11.19
N LEU A 389 35.63 -6.63 11.28
CA LEU A 389 34.54 -7.42 11.84
C LEU A 389 34.62 -7.46 13.36
N ASN A 390 33.60 -6.92 14.04
CA ASN A 390 33.51 -6.94 15.50
C ASN A 390 32.81 -8.20 16.02
N GLN A 391 32.99 -8.49 17.30
CA GLN A 391 32.39 -9.64 17.99
C GLN A 391 30.87 -9.78 17.78
N ARG A 392 30.37 -11.01 17.91
CA ARG A 392 28.96 -11.42 17.70
C ARG A 392 28.47 -11.32 16.26
N VAL A 393 29.38 -11.16 15.31
CA VAL A 393 29.15 -11.27 13.87
C VAL A 393 30.18 -12.24 13.30
N ALA A 394 29.78 -13.08 12.36
CA ALA A 394 30.70 -13.83 11.52
C ALA A 394 30.65 -13.32 10.09
N SER A 395 31.80 -13.32 9.42
CA SER A 395 31.87 -13.17 7.97
C SER A 395 31.96 -14.54 7.30
N ILE A 396 31.40 -14.64 6.11
CA ILE A 396 31.45 -15.83 5.26
C ILE A 396 31.92 -15.34 3.88
N ARG A 397 33.09 -15.83 3.45
CA ARG A 397 33.66 -15.51 2.13
C ARG A 397 33.75 -16.80 1.33
N ALA A 398 33.11 -16.83 0.17
CA ALA A 398 33.15 -17.98 -0.71
C ALA A 398 34.59 -18.33 -1.11
N THR A 399 34.90 -19.63 -1.13
CA THR A 399 36.19 -20.12 -1.64
C THR A 399 36.22 -19.91 -3.15
N GLN A 400 37.25 -19.20 -3.62
CA GLN A 400 37.43 -18.90 -5.04
C GLN A 400 37.40 -20.18 -5.89
N ASP A 401 36.72 -20.10 -7.04
CA ASP A 401 36.54 -21.19 -8.02
C ASP A 401 35.79 -22.44 -7.51
N VAL A 402 35.32 -22.44 -6.26
CA VAL A 402 34.53 -23.53 -5.66
C VAL A 402 33.07 -23.11 -5.47
N SER A 403 32.85 -21.91 -4.91
CA SER A 403 31.52 -21.45 -4.54
C SER A 403 31.28 -19.99 -4.93
N ASP A 404 30.00 -19.66 -5.07
CA ASP A 404 29.54 -18.29 -5.29
C ASP A 404 28.92 -17.72 -4.00
N THR A 405 29.31 -16.51 -3.61
CA THR A 405 28.84 -15.90 -2.36
C THR A 405 27.32 -15.68 -2.35
N SER A 406 26.74 -15.25 -3.47
CA SER A 406 25.28 -15.09 -3.58
C SER A 406 24.57 -16.44 -3.53
N PHE A 407 25.16 -17.50 -4.08
CA PHE A 407 24.61 -18.85 -3.94
C PHE A 407 24.60 -19.33 -2.48
N ILE A 408 25.69 -19.10 -1.74
CA ILE A 408 25.76 -19.39 -0.30
C ILE A 408 24.69 -18.58 0.45
N TYR A 409 24.52 -17.30 0.12
CA TYR A 409 23.48 -16.45 0.71
C TYR A 409 22.07 -17.03 0.52
N PHE A 410 21.71 -17.44 -0.69
CA PHE A 410 20.40 -18.05 -0.95
C PHE A 410 20.25 -19.40 -0.25
N SER A 411 21.32 -20.19 -0.17
CA SER A 411 21.33 -21.46 0.57
C SER A 411 21.12 -21.26 2.08
N LEU A 412 21.72 -20.23 2.68
CA LEU A 412 21.50 -19.85 4.09
C LEU A 412 20.09 -19.34 4.36
N CYS A 413 19.43 -18.76 3.34
CA CYS A 413 18.06 -18.28 3.43
C CYS A 413 16.99 -19.37 3.24
N SER A 414 17.39 -20.62 2.99
CA SER A 414 16.48 -21.76 2.86
C SER A 414 15.87 -22.19 4.19
N ASP A 415 14.72 -22.85 4.14
CA ASP A 415 14.04 -23.37 5.35
C ASP A 415 14.93 -24.38 6.11
N ALA A 416 15.71 -25.20 5.41
CA ALA A 416 16.62 -26.17 6.02
C ALA A 416 17.71 -25.49 6.86
N SER A 417 18.38 -24.47 6.28
CA SER A 417 19.38 -23.67 7.00
C SER A 417 18.77 -22.91 8.17
N PHE A 418 17.57 -22.35 7.98
CA PHE A 418 16.84 -21.66 9.05
C PHE A 418 16.54 -22.59 10.22
N SER A 419 15.99 -23.79 9.97
CA SER A 419 15.69 -24.78 11.01
C SER A 419 16.95 -25.24 11.75
N TYR A 420 18.05 -25.49 11.03
CA TYR A 420 19.32 -25.85 11.66
C TYR A 420 19.83 -24.74 12.59
N ILE A 421 19.88 -23.49 12.10
CA ILE A 421 20.35 -22.35 12.91
C ILE A 421 19.42 -22.13 14.12
N GLU A 422 18.11 -22.28 13.95
CA GLU A 422 17.15 -22.16 15.05
C GLU A 422 17.38 -23.21 16.14
N GLU A 423 17.61 -24.48 15.75
CA GLU A 423 17.89 -25.57 16.67
C GLU A 423 19.18 -25.32 17.45
N GLN A 424 20.27 -24.97 16.77
CA GLN A 424 21.57 -24.73 17.42
C GLN A 424 21.54 -23.50 18.33
N ALA A 425 20.81 -22.45 17.94
CA ALA A 425 20.70 -21.23 18.73
C ALA A 425 19.85 -21.39 20.00
N ARG A 426 18.94 -22.36 20.10
CA ARG A 426 17.99 -22.53 21.22
C ARG A 426 18.61 -23.02 22.54
N SER A 427 19.91 -23.32 22.58
CA SER A 427 20.54 -23.98 23.73
C SER A 427 20.65 -23.14 25.01
N LEU A 428 20.40 -21.82 25.01
CA LEU A 428 20.49 -20.95 26.21
C LEU A 428 19.48 -19.78 26.21
N MET A 429 19.28 -19.15 27.40
CA MET A 429 18.36 -17.99 27.64
C MET A 429 18.57 -16.78 26.71
N GLN A 430 19.68 -16.72 25.97
CA GLN A 430 19.89 -15.83 24.83
C GLN A 430 20.28 -16.69 23.62
N PRO A 431 19.52 -16.68 22.51
CA PRO A 431 19.86 -17.51 21.36
C PRO A 431 21.20 -17.08 20.77
N ASN A 432 22.20 -17.96 20.79
CA ASN A 432 23.53 -17.71 20.26
C ASN A 432 23.93 -18.87 19.34
N LEU A 433 24.31 -18.54 18.11
CA LEU A 433 24.91 -19.47 17.16
C LEU A 433 26.42 -19.45 17.34
N SER A 434 27.04 -20.58 17.66
CA SER A 434 28.50 -20.67 17.68
C SER A 434 29.06 -20.64 16.25
N VAL A 435 30.25 -20.08 16.06
CA VAL A 435 30.91 -20.10 14.74
C VAL A 435 31.21 -21.53 14.26
N ASN A 436 31.42 -22.47 15.20
CA ASN A 436 31.68 -23.87 14.87
C ASN A 436 30.42 -24.58 14.38
N ASP A 437 29.24 -24.25 14.92
CA ASP A 437 27.98 -24.78 14.40
C ASP A 437 27.66 -24.18 13.04
N LEU A 438 27.94 -22.88 12.85
CA LEU A 438 27.83 -22.25 11.53
C LEU A 438 28.74 -22.92 10.49
N ARG A 439 29.99 -23.25 10.85
CA ARG A 439 30.93 -23.98 9.98
C ARG A 439 30.43 -25.35 9.55
N LYS A 440 29.75 -26.07 10.45
CA LYS A 440 29.17 -27.40 10.22
C LYS A 440 27.81 -27.38 9.51
N LEU A 441 27.23 -26.19 9.28
CA LEU A 441 25.98 -26.04 8.55
C LEU A 441 26.13 -26.67 7.16
N LYS A 442 25.22 -27.58 6.82
CA LYS A 442 25.26 -28.31 5.57
C LYS A 442 24.49 -27.58 4.48
N ILE A 443 25.13 -27.34 3.34
CA ILE A 443 24.49 -26.75 2.16
C ILE A 443 24.64 -27.65 0.93
N PRO A 444 23.66 -27.66 0.02
CA PRO A 444 23.82 -28.32 -1.26
C PRO A 444 24.76 -27.50 -2.15
N LEU A 445 25.66 -28.15 -2.89
CA LEU A 445 26.68 -27.47 -3.69
C LEU A 445 26.79 -28.06 -5.10
N PRO A 446 26.03 -27.57 -6.09
CA PRO A 446 26.27 -27.92 -7.48
C PRO A 446 27.59 -27.34 -7.99
N ASP A 447 27.98 -27.68 -9.23
CA ASP A 447 29.15 -27.04 -9.85
C ASP A 447 29.00 -25.51 -9.96
N LEU A 448 30.14 -24.81 -9.99
CA LEU A 448 30.16 -23.35 -9.97
C LEU A 448 29.37 -22.70 -11.13
N PRO A 449 29.41 -23.21 -12.38
CA PRO A 449 28.53 -22.70 -13.44
C PRO A 449 27.04 -22.80 -13.09
N THR A 450 26.61 -23.91 -12.50
CA THR A 450 25.22 -24.11 -12.06
C THR A 450 24.85 -23.17 -10.92
N GLN A 451 25.73 -22.98 -9.93
CA GLN A 451 25.53 -22.01 -8.84
C GLN A 451 25.28 -20.60 -9.40
N ARG A 452 26.13 -20.15 -10.33
CA ARG A 452 26.02 -18.83 -10.97
C ARG A 452 24.76 -18.71 -11.83
N ALA A 453 24.37 -19.76 -12.53
CA ALA A 453 23.13 -19.76 -13.31
C ALA A 453 21.89 -19.61 -12.42
N ILE A 454 21.86 -20.30 -11.26
CA ILE A 454 20.78 -20.17 -10.26
C ILE A 454 20.74 -18.74 -9.71
N VAL A 455 21.90 -18.19 -9.33
CA VAL A 455 22.00 -16.81 -8.82
C VAL A 455 21.49 -15.82 -9.86
N ALA A 456 21.93 -15.94 -11.11
CA ALA A 456 21.51 -15.05 -12.19
C ALA A 456 20.00 -15.08 -12.44
N GLU A 457 19.37 -16.26 -12.36
CA GLU A 457 17.92 -16.40 -12.48
C GLU A 457 17.20 -15.70 -11.31
N ILE A 458 17.64 -15.96 -10.07
CA ILE A 458 17.06 -15.34 -8.87
C ILE A 458 17.22 -13.81 -8.91
N GLU A 459 18.38 -13.30 -9.34
CA GLU A 459 18.62 -11.87 -9.48
C GLU A 459 17.73 -11.25 -10.57
N ALA A 460 17.52 -11.95 -11.69
CA ALA A 460 16.60 -11.51 -12.74
C ALA A 460 15.15 -11.43 -12.24
N GLU A 461 14.68 -12.44 -11.49
CA GLU A 461 13.37 -12.41 -10.84
C GLU A 461 13.26 -11.25 -9.84
N GLN A 462 14.27 -11.09 -8.97
CA GLN A 462 14.30 -10.01 -7.99
C GLN A 462 14.28 -8.63 -8.65
N ALA A 463 14.95 -8.44 -9.79
CA ALA A 463 14.90 -7.18 -10.51
C ALA A 463 13.46 -6.84 -10.96
N LEU A 464 12.72 -7.84 -11.47
CA LEU A 464 11.30 -7.68 -11.84
C LEU A 464 10.42 -7.39 -10.63
N VAL A 465 10.62 -8.11 -9.53
CA VAL A 465 9.87 -7.91 -8.28
C VAL A 465 10.15 -6.54 -7.69
N ASN A 466 11.43 -6.14 -7.60
CA ASN A 466 11.85 -4.86 -7.03
C ASN A 466 11.35 -3.65 -7.83
N ALA A 467 11.13 -3.78 -9.15
CA ALA A 467 10.51 -2.74 -9.97
C ALA A 467 9.09 -2.35 -9.48
N ASN A 468 8.38 -3.25 -8.78
CA ASN A 468 7.09 -2.94 -8.17
C ASN A 468 7.17 -1.83 -7.12
N ARG A 469 8.32 -1.64 -6.44
CA ARG A 469 8.49 -0.53 -5.48
C ARG A 469 8.35 0.84 -6.18
N GLU A 470 8.97 0.97 -7.35
CA GLU A 470 8.87 2.20 -8.15
C GLU A 470 7.48 2.37 -8.76
N LEU A 471 6.83 1.27 -9.18
CA LEU A 471 5.44 1.31 -9.64
C LEU A 471 4.49 1.83 -8.54
N ILE A 472 4.62 1.32 -7.31
CA ILE A 472 3.85 1.78 -6.15
C ILE A 472 4.04 3.29 -5.96
N ARG A 473 5.29 3.77 -5.90
CA ARG A 473 5.60 5.19 -5.72
C ARG A 473 4.95 6.08 -6.78
N ARG A 474 4.98 5.65 -8.05
CA ARG A 474 4.36 6.38 -9.16
C ARG A 474 2.84 6.41 -9.05
N MET A 475 2.22 5.29 -8.67
CA MET A 475 0.76 5.24 -8.52
C MET A 475 0.29 6.06 -7.31
N GLU A 476 1.03 6.03 -6.19
CA GLU A 476 0.76 6.88 -5.03
C GLU A 476 0.84 8.36 -5.38
N ALA A 477 1.83 8.77 -6.20
CA ALA A 477 1.92 10.13 -6.71
C ALA A 477 0.72 10.51 -7.59
N LYS A 478 0.23 9.59 -8.43
CA LYS A 478 -0.99 9.82 -9.25
C LYS A 478 -2.25 9.93 -8.40
N VAL A 479 -2.38 9.11 -7.34
CA VAL A 479 -3.49 9.25 -6.37
C VAL A 479 -3.46 10.63 -5.73
N LYS A 480 -2.27 11.08 -5.28
CA LYS A 480 -2.10 12.42 -4.71
C LYS A 480 -2.51 13.50 -5.71
N ALA A 481 -2.00 13.46 -6.94
CA ALA A 481 -2.33 14.43 -7.98
C ALA A 481 -3.83 14.46 -8.32
N ALA A 482 -4.49 13.29 -8.35
CA ALA A 482 -5.92 13.19 -8.59
C ALA A 482 -6.74 13.89 -7.49
N ILE A 483 -6.30 13.80 -6.23
CA ILE A 483 -6.90 14.49 -5.07
C ILE A 483 -6.59 15.99 -5.12
N ASP A 484 -5.33 16.39 -5.31
CA ASP A 484 -4.93 17.81 -5.32
C ASP A 484 -5.65 18.61 -6.41
N ARG A 485 -5.86 18.00 -7.58
CA ARG A 485 -6.65 18.58 -8.68
C ARG A 485 -8.08 18.96 -8.27
N VAL A 486 -8.66 18.25 -7.30
CA VAL A 486 -9.99 18.57 -6.77
C VAL A 486 -9.98 19.87 -5.95
N TRP A 487 -8.88 20.11 -5.23
CA TRP A 487 -8.68 21.29 -4.40
C TRP A 487 -8.29 22.54 -5.21
N GLY A 488 -8.06 22.41 -6.53
CA GLY A 488 -7.59 23.50 -7.38
C GLY A 488 -6.12 23.85 -7.15
N GLU A 489 -5.38 23.00 -6.44
CA GLU A 489 -3.93 23.10 -6.30
C GLU A 489 -3.31 22.60 -7.61
N ALA A 490 -2.48 23.43 -8.25
CA ALA A 490 -1.80 23.04 -9.49
C ALA A 490 -0.91 21.81 -9.23
N ALA A 491 -1.04 20.81 -10.11
CA ALA A 491 -0.33 19.53 -10.05
C ALA A 491 1.19 19.68 -10.26
#